data_AF-J9FYL5-F1
#
_entry.id   AF-J9FYL5-F1
#
_cell.length_a   1.000
_cell.length_b   1.000
_cell.length_c   1.000
_cell.angle_alpha   90.00
_cell.angle_beta   90.00
_cell.angle_gamma   90.00
#
_symmetry.space_group_name_H-M   'P 1'
#
loop_
_entity.id
_entity.type
_entity.pdbx_description
1 polymer ?
#
loop_
_entity_poly.entity_id
_entity_poly.type
_entity_poly.pdbx_seq_one_letter_code
_entity_poly.pdbx_strand_id
1 'polypeptide(L)'
;MFYCEFGTLDSQEACGKGIVNFTEEEGKTTMIDLRKTGGSNSLGDRSGYIDNGQGNGKCSIRYRGIEDLWGNIWEFCSGIMVTDNGWYHTNEHSKMDNLTQMKHYAKDLSQKVENGWLNDMEYPVGLEWTFIPKSAGGTLSTYYCDNYWTHDIGEENIVLLGGHWDDGVVAGLACWVCGNVSSNLWWAIGARLSY
;
A
#
# COMPACT_ATOMS: atom_id res chain seq x y z
N MET A 1 -0.09 -13.61 5.12
CA MET A 1 0.69 -13.93 6.34
C MET A 1 0.26 -13.05 7.51
N PHE A 2 0.30 -11.71 7.37
CA PHE A 2 -0.09 -10.75 8.42
C PHE A 2 -1.49 -11.01 9.01
N TYR A 3 -2.53 -11.04 8.18
CA TYR A 3 -3.92 -11.19 8.65
C TYR A 3 -4.17 -12.52 9.38
N CYS A 4 -3.49 -13.59 8.97
CA CYS A 4 -3.57 -14.88 9.67
C CYS A 4 -2.87 -14.85 11.03
N GLU A 5 -1.80 -14.07 11.17
CA GLU A 5 -1.01 -13.96 12.39
C GLU A 5 -1.72 -13.11 13.46
N PHE A 6 -2.27 -11.96 13.08
CA PHE A 6 -2.95 -11.06 14.00
C PHE A 6 -4.42 -11.39 14.22
N GLY A 7 -5.05 -12.17 13.34
CA GLY A 7 -6.45 -12.57 13.47
C GLY A 7 -7.45 -11.42 13.29
N THR A 8 -7.00 -10.29 12.75
CA THR A 8 -7.82 -9.13 12.36
C THR A 8 -7.41 -8.67 10.97
N LEU A 9 -8.35 -8.04 10.28
CA LEU A 9 -8.11 -7.40 8.99
C LEU A 9 -7.73 -5.91 9.14
N ASP A 10 -7.88 -5.32 10.33
CA ASP A 10 -7.43 -3.96 10.64
C ASP A 10 -5.92 -3.96 10.94
N SER A 11 -5.13 -3.51 9.96
CA SER A 11 -3.67 -3.50 10.07
C SER A 11 -3.14 -2.47 11.08
N GLN A 12 -3.81 -1.31 11.16
CA GLN A 12 -3.43 -0.23 12.06
C GLN A 12 -3.72 -0.58 13.53
N GLU A 13 -4.83 -1.25 13.80
CA GLU A 13 -5.16 -1.75 15.14
C GLU A 13 -4.19 -2.86 15.56
N ALA A 14 -3.86 -3.78 14.65
CA ALA A 14 -3.03 -4.94 14.94
C ALA A 14 -1.58 -4.60 15.29
N CYS A 15 -0.96 -3.71 14.52
CA CYS A 15 0.50 -3.54 14.52
C CYS A 15 0.94 -2.08 14.77
N GLY A 16 -0.02 -1.15 14.89
CA GLY A 16 0.23 0.28 15.01
C GLY A 16 -0.16 1.03 13.73
N LYS A 17 -0.47 2.31 13.86
CA LYS A 17 -0.95 3.13 12.75
C LYS A 17 0.12 3.42 11.71
N GLY A 18 1.40 3.38 12.09
CA GLY A 18 2.50 3.85 11.26
C GLY A 18 2.62 5.36 11.29
N ILE A 19 3.41 5.91 10.39
CA ILE A 19 3.54 7.35 10.16
C ILE A 19 2.39 7.75 9.25
N VAL A 20 1.25 8.19 9.79
CA VAL A 20 0.02 8.49 9.01
C VAL A 20 -0.74 9.73 9.51
N ASN A 21 -0.35 10.30 10.65
CA ASN A 21 -1.04 11.43 11.29
C ASN A 21 -0.19 12.71 11.32
N PHE A 22 0.72 12.90 10.38
CA PHE A 22 1.38 14.18 10.13
C PHE A 22 0.58 14.97 9.12
N THR A 23 0.40 16.26 9.37
CA THR A 23 -0.20 17.17 8.39
C THR A 23 0.63 17.23 7.12
N GLU A 24 -0.01 17.50 5.98
CA GLU A 24 0.65 17.74 4.70
C GLU A 24 1.80 18.76 4.81
N GLU A 25 1.62 19.82 5.60
CA GLU A 25 2.62 20.85 5.84
C GLU A 25 3.85 20.33 6.62
N GLU A 26 3.63 19.58 7.72
CA GLU A 26 4.72 18.90 8.45
C GLU A 26 5.54 18.00 7.50
N GLY A 27 4.82 17.34 6.59
CA GLY A 27 5.33 16.59 5.44
C GLY A 27 6.35 17.28 4.56
N LYS A 28 5.91 18.41 4.01
CA LYS A 28 6.58 19.10 2.91
C LYS A 28 7.76 19.95 3.36
N THR A 29 7.65 20.63 4.49
CA THR A 29 8.56 21.75 4.78
C THR A 29 9.68 21.43 5.74
N THR A 30 9.40 20.77 6.87
CA THR A 30 10.30 20.88 8.03
C THR A 30 10.55 19.58 8.81
N MET A 31 9.84 18.48 8.57
CA MET A 31 10.11 17.23 9.29
C MET A 31 11.08 16.31 8.53
N ILE A 32 12.33 16.29 8.99
CA ILE A 32 13.31 15.26 8.60
C ILE A 32 12.89 13.86 9.07
N ASP A 33 12.08 13.77 10.13
CA ASP A 33 11.73 12.50 10.79
C ASP A 33 10.85 11.59 9.93
N LEU A 34 10.03 12.15 9.04
CA LEU A 34 9.27 11.37 8.05
C LEU A 34 10.19 10.54 7.16
N ARG A 35 11.34 11.08 6.77
CA ARG A 35 12.28 10.40 5.86
C ARG A 35 13.29 9.52 6.60
N LYS A 36 13.24 9.48 7.93
CA LYS A 36 14.16 8.68 8.73
C LYS A 36 13.62 7.27 8.90
N THR A 37 14.30 6.33 8.28
CA THR A 37 14.17 4.92 8.63
C THR A 37 14.97 4.62 9.90
N GLY A 38 14.71 3.47 10.50
CA GLY A 38 15.33 2.96 11.71
C GLY A 38 14.60 3.35 13.01
N GLY A 39 13.45 4.03 12.93
CA GLY A 39 12.65 4.41 14.09
C GLY A 39 12.17 3.21 14.92
N SER A 40 12.05 2.05 14.30
CA SER A 40 11.62 0.80 14.94
C SER A 40 12.77 -0.19 15.20
N ASN A 41 14.05 0.22 15.06
CA ASN A 41 15.21 -0.69 15.12
C ASN A 41 15.31 -1.54 16.39
N SER A 42 14.91 -1.00 17.55
CA SER A 42 14.94 -1.74 18.82
C SER A 42 13.87 -2.84 18.92
N LEU A 43 12.94 -2.94 17.97
CA LEU A 43 12.07 -4.12 17.84
C LEU A 43 12.83 -5.35 17.35
N GLY A 44 13.95 -5.18 16.63
CA GLY A 44 14.58 -6.29 15.91
C GLY A 44 13.60 -6.84 14.87
N ASP A 45 13.33 -8.14 14.90
CA ASP A 45 12.36 -8.80 13.99
C ASP A 45 10.92 -8.83 14.53
N ARG A 46 10.68 -8.26 15.72
CA ARG A 46 9.34 -8.24 16.31
C ARG A 46 8.42 -7.33 15.53
N SER A 47 7.15 -7.73 15.44
CA SER A 47 6.08 -6.91 14.87
C SER A 47 5.51 -5.95 15.91
N GLY A 48 5.12 -4.75 15.48
CA GLY A 48 4.54 -3.69 16.31
C GLY A 48 5.10 -2.31 15.98
N TYR A 49 5.02 -1.39 16.93
CA TYR A 49 5.61 -0.05 16.82
C TYR A 49 6.26 0.35 18.14
N ILE A 50 7.09 1.39 18.09
CA ILE A 50 7.68 2.00 19.29
C ILE A 50 7.21 3.45 19.36
N ASP A 51 6.46 3.78 20.41
CA ASP A 51 6.15 5.16 20.70
C ASP A 51 7.41 5.89 21.17
N ASN A 52 7.86 6.86 20.39
CA ASN A 52 9.01 7.71 20.66
C ASN A 52 8.62 9.02 21.38
N GLY A 53 7.39 9.10 21.91
CA GLY A 53 6.82 10.31 22.52
C GLY A 53 6.03 11.19 21.56
N GLN A 54 5.91 10.82 20.28
CA GLN A 54 5.08 11.50 19.29
C GLN A 54 3.68 10.87 19.15
N GLY A 55 3.46 9.69 19.75
CA GLY A 55 2.18 8.98 19.73
C GLY A 55 2.00 8.06 18.53
N ASN A 56 1.11 7.07 18.70
CA ASN A 56 0.73 6.14 17.64
C ASN A 56 0.07 6.90 16.46
N GLY A 57 0.65 6.76 15.26
CA GLY A 57 0.31 7.57 14.09
C GLY A 57 1.42 8.50 13.63
N LYS A 58 2.48 8.69 14.43
CA LYS A 58 3.66 9.49 14.07
C LYS A 58 4.96 8.72 14.23
N CYS A 59 4.90 7.40 14.37
CA CYS A 59 6.04 6.53 14.61
C CYS A 59 6.03 5.33 13.65
N SER A 60 7.21 4.90 13.23
CA SER A 60 7.36 3.74 12.33
C SER A 60 6.80 2.46 12.93
N ILE A 61 6.22 1.64 12.07
CA ILE A 61 5.80 0.28 12.38
C ILE A 61 6.85 -0.72 11.88
N ARG A 62 6.81 -1.93 12.41
CA ARG A 62 7.60 -3.05 11.93
C ARG A 62 6.74 -4.29 11.87
N TYR A 63 6.90 -5.07 10.82
CA TYR A 63 6.34 -6.41 10.72
C TYR A 63 7.42 -7.37 10.24
N ARG A 64 7.78 -8.35 11.08
CA ARG A 64 8.80 -9.37 10.79
C ARG A 64 10.12 -8.81 10.22
N GLY A 65 10.64 -7.77 10.86
CA GLY A 65 11.88 -7.12 10.44
C GLY A 65 11.73 -6.07 9.33
N ILE A 66 10.56 -5.96 8.70
CA ILE A 66 10.28 -4.97 7.66
C ILE A 66 9.64 -3.74 8.29
N GLU A 67 10.33 -2.60 8.21
CA GLU A 67 9.84 -1.32 8.72
C GLU A 67 8.96 -0.59 7.69
N ASP A 68 7.90 0.07 8.15
CA ASP A 68 7.03 0.95 7.35
C ASP A 68 6.45 0.30 6.10
N LEU A 69 5.83 -0.89 6.25
CA LEU A 69 5.01 -1.51 5.19
C LEU A 69 3.78 -0.67 4.79
N TRP A 70 3.38 0.27 5.64
CA TRP A 70 2.33 1.24 5.38
C TRP A 70 2.64 2.55 6.11
N GLY A 71 1.97 3.60 5.67
CA GLY A 71 2.28 4.96 6.07
C GLY A 71 3.66 5.40 5.58
N ASN A 72 4.13 6.51 6.12
CA ASN A 72 5.28 7.26 5.67
C ASN A 72 5.08 7.75 4.22
N ILE A 73 5.36 6.93 3.22
CA ILE A 73 5.18 7.28 1.81
C ILE A 73 4.50 6.13 1.06
N TRP A 74 3.79 6.47 0.00
CA TRP A 74 3.31 5.49 -0.96
C TRP A 74 4.48 4.74 -1.59
N GLU A 75 4.45 3.41 -1.55
CA GLU A 75 5.49 2.57 -2.14
C GLU A 75 5.01 1.94 -3.45
N PHE A 76 5.85 1.98 -4.49
CA PHE A 76 5.61 1.22 -5.73
C PHE A 76 5.48 -0.28 -5.47
N CYS A 77 4.38 -0.88 -5.92
CA CYS A 77 4.31 -2.33 -6.09
C CYS A 77 4.92 -2.70 -7.46
N SER A 78 6.25 -2.81 -7.49
CA SER A 78 6.98 -3.06 -8.73
C SER A 78 6.55 -4.35 -9.42
N GLY A 79 6.45 -4.29 -10.74
CA GLY A 79 6.04 -5.44 -11.55
C GLY A 79 4.56 -5.75 -11.51
N ILE A 80 3.71 -4.84 -11.03
CA ILE A 80 2.25 -4.90 -11.16
C ILE A 80 1.72 -3.63 -11.81
N MET A 81 0.84 -3.77 -12.79
CA MET A 81 0.09 -2.70 -13.43
C MET A 81 -1.36 -3.12 -13.68
N VAL A 82 -2.23 -2.16 -13.95
CA VAL A 82 -3.67 -2.42 -14.20
C VAL A 82 -4.20 -1.54 -15.33
N THR A 83 -5.13 -2.10 -16.10
CA THR A 83 -5.91 -1.44 -17.16
C THR A 83 -7.35 -1.92 -17.13
N ASP A 84 -8.21 -1.36 -17.99
CA ASP A 84 -9.59 -1.84 -18.22
C ASP A 84 -9.67 -3.34 -18.57
N ASN A 85 -8.59 -3.92 -19.10
CA ASN A 85 -8.54 -5.32 -19.52
C ASN A 85 -8.04 -6.26 -18.40
N GLY A 86 -7.68 -5.74 -17.24
CA GLY A 86 -7.26 -6.52 -16.07
C GLY A 86 -5.86 -6.16 -15.59
N TRP A 87 -5.21 -7.13 -14.96
CA TRP A 87 -3.96 -6.93 -14.24
C TRP A 87 -2.77 -7.50 -15.01
N TYR A 88 -1.64 -6.81 -14.94
CA TYR A 88 -0.40 -7.20 -15.57
C TYR A 88 0.65 -7.41 -14.49
N HIS A 89 1.41 -8.49 -14.59
CA HIS A 89 2.40 -8.84 -13.58
C HIS A 89 3.69 -9.45 -14.14
N THR A 90 4.80 -9.23 -13.46
CA THR A 90 6.08 -9.88 -13.72
C THR A 90 6.97 -9.87 -12.49
N ASN A 91 7.77 -10.93 -12.30
CA ASN A 91 8.87 -10.95 -11.34
C ASN A 91 10.23 -10.74 -12.02
N GLU A 92 10.25 -10.57 -13.35
CA GLU A 92 11.48 -10.30 -14.10
C GLU A 92 11.73 -8.80 -14.15
N HIS A 93 12.78 -8.33 -13.47
CA HIS A 93 13.11 -6.90 -13.38
C HIS A 93 13.24 -6.21 -14.74
N SER A 94 13.77 -6.92 -15.75
CA SER A 94 13.94 -6.38 -17.11
C SER A 94 12.64 -6.18 -17.89
N LYS A 95 11.48 -6.54 -17.31
CA LYS A 95 10.14 -6.41 -17.92
C LYS A 95 9.22 -5.49 -17.13
N MET A 96 9.67 -4.97 -15.97
CA MET A 96 8.81 -4.23 -15.04
C MET A 96 8.40 -2.84 -15.54
N ASP A 97 9.08 -2.32 -16.56
CA ASP A 97 8.86 -1.01 -17.17
C ASP A 97 8.01 -1.06 -18.45
N ASN A 98 7.62 -2.26 -18.89
CA ASN A 98 6.89 -2.45 -20.15
C ASN A 98 5.72 -3.43 -19.97
N LEU A 99 4.51 -2.87 -19.91
CA LEU A 99 3.26 -3.61 -19.75
C LEU A 99 3.09 -4.75 -20.77
N THR A 100 3.50 -4.55 -22.02
CA THR A 100 3.37 -5.56 -23.08
C THR A 100 4.27 -6.79 -22.90
N GLN A 101 5.28 -6.69 -22.02
CA GLN A 101 6.18 -7.79 -21.68
C GLN A 101 5.74 -8.55 -20.42
N MET A 102 4.79 -8.01 -19.66
CA MET A 102 4.24 -8.62 -18.47
C MET A 102 3.21 -9.71 -18.82
N LYS A 103 2.98 -10.63 -17.89
CA LYS A 103 1.88 -11.60 -18.00
C LYS A 103 0.56 -10.92 -17.70
N HIS A 104 -0.45 -11.22 -18.50
CA HIS A 104 -1.78 -10.65 -18.37
C HIS A 104 -2.73 -11.61 -17.63
N TYR A 105 -3.29 -11.12 -16.52
CA TYR A 105 -4.44 -11.69 -15.85
C TYR A 105 -5.70 -10.95 -16.31
N ALA A 106 -6.38 -11.54 -17.29
CA ALA A 106 -7.54 -10.94 -17.93
C ALA A 106 -8.73 -10.83 -16.97
N LYS A 107 -9.28 -9.62 -16.87
CA LYS A 107 -10.48 -9.32 -16.09
C LYS A 107 -11.15 -8.09 -16.70
N ASP A 108 -12.46 -8.14 -16.90
CA ASP A 108 -13.19 -6.96 -17.35
C ASP A 108 -13.28 -5.95 -16.21
N LEU A 109 -12.47 -4.89 -16.33
CA LEU A 109 -12.41 -3.76 -15.43
C LEU A 109 -12.88 -2.47 -16.11
N SER A 110 -13.47 -2.58 -17.32
CA SER A 110 -14.02 -1.43 -18.07
C SER A 110 -15.13 -0.69 -17.29
N GLN A 111 -15.70 -1.34 -16.27
CA GLN A 111 -16.50 -0.70 -15.23
C GLN A 111 -15.65 -0.53 -13.98
N LYS A 112 -15.35 0.74 -13.67
CA LYS A 112 -14.55 1.15 -12.51
C LYS A 112 -15.26 0.75 -11.21
N VAL A 113 -14.53 0.08 -10.31
CA VAL A 113 -14.99 -0.11 -8.91
C VAL A 113 -15.09 1.26 -8.24
N GLU A 114 -16.08 1.54 -7.40
CA GLU A 114 -16.08 2.83 -6.69
C GLU A 114 -14.93 2.90 -5.68
N ASN A 115 -14.23 4.03 -5.61
CA ASN A 115 -13.19 4.23 -4.60
C ASN A 115 -13.79 4.13 -3.19
N GLY A 116 -13.12 3.43 -2.28
CA GLY A 116 -13.59 3.30 -0.91
C GLY A 116 -12.91 2.20 -0.13
N TRP A 117 -13.35 2.01 1.12
CA TRP A 117 -12.82 1.01 2.03
C TRP A 117 -12.96 -0.40 1.46
N LEU A 118 -11.84 -1.12 1.40
CA LEU A 118 -11.76 -2.44 0.81
C LEU A 118 -12.56 -3.46 1.64
N ASN A 119 -13.43 -4.24 1.00
CA ASN A 119 -14.17 -5.32 1.65
C ASN A 119 -13.87 -6.72 1.11
N ASP A 120 -13.33 -6.82 -0.10
CA ASP A 120 -12.99 -8.10 -0.71
C ASP A 120 -11.71 -8.01 -1.54
N MET A 121 -10.95 -9.10 -1.53
CA MET A 121 -9.74 -9.29 -2.33
C MET A 121 -9.87 -10.56 -3.14
N GLU A 122 -9.39 -10.51 -4.39
CA GLU A 122 -9.32 -11.68 -5.25
C GLU A 122 -7.94 -12.32 -5.26
N TYR A 123 -7.95 -13.59 -5.66
CA TYR A 123 -6.80 -14.48 -5.70
C TYR A 123 -6.61 -14.93 -7.15
N PRO A 124 -5.75 -14.26 -7.92
CA PRO A 124 -5.55 -14.62 -9.31
C PRO A 124 -4.89 -15.99 -9.41
N VAL A 125 -5.46 -16.88 -10.22
CA VAL A 125 -4.87 -18.20 -10.50
C VAL A 125 -3.51 -18.02 -11.16
N GLY A 126 -2.45 -18.65 -10.63
CA GLY A 126 -1.07 -18.46 -11.09
C GLY A 126 -0.33 -17.31 -10.40
N LEU A 127 -0.98 -16.59 -9.47
CA LEU A 127 -0.39 -15.62 -8.55
C LEU A 127 -0.81 -15.93 -7.11
N GLU A 128 -0.54 -17.16 -6.65
CA GLU A 128 -1.00 -17.64 -5.34
C GLU A 128 -0.41 -16.84 -4.15
N TRP A 129 0.59 -15.98 -4.41
CA TRP A 129 1.25 -15.13 -3.43
C TRP A 129 0.79 -13.67 -3.47
N THR A 130 -0.17 -13.33 -4.33
CA THR A 130 -0.67 -11.96 -4.51
C THR A 130 -2.16 -11.91 -4.17
N PHE A 131 -2.55 -10.80 -3.56
CA PHE A 131 -3.95 -10.44 -3.36
C PHE A 131 -4.19 -9.16 -4.14
N ILE A 132 -5.34 -9.08 -4.81
CA ILE A 132 -5.69 -7.91 -5.60
C ILE A 132 -7.05 -7.37 -5.12
N PRO A 133 -7.23 -6.05 -4.99
CA PRO A 133 -8.52 -5.46 -4.66
C PRO A 133 -9.64 -5.92 -5.60
N LYS A 134 -10.75 -6.39 -5.03
CA LYS A 134 -11.92 -6.84 -5.81
C LYS A 134 -13.11 -5.90 -5.71
N SER A 135 -13.39 -5.37 -4.52
CA SER A 135 -14.47 -4.43 -4.30
C SER A 135 -14.22 -3.53 -3.10
N ALA A 136 -14.86 -2.36 -3.13
CA ALA A 136 -14.99 -1.46 -2.00
C ALA A 136 -16.43 -1.52 -1.45
N GLY A 137 -16.56 -1.36 -0.15
CA GLY A 137 -17.83 -1.43 0.58
C GLY A 137 -17.66 -1.68 2.08
N GLY A 138 -16.42 -1.57 2.58
CA GLY A 138 -16.11 -1.65 4.00
C GLY A 138 -16.27 -0.31 4.71
N THR A 139 -15.65 -0.21 5.87
CA THR A 139 -15.59 1.02 6.68
C THR A 139 -14.26 1.08 7.42
N LEU A 140 -14.03 2.14 8.18
CA LEU A 140 -12.91 2.25 9.14
C LEU A 140 -12.87 1.17 10.23
N SER A 141 -13.91 0.32 10.33
CA SER A 141 -14.04 -0.70 11.38
C SER A 141 -14.55 -2.06 10.86
N THR A 142 -14.67 -2.21 9.55
CA THR A 142 -15.18 -3.45 8.95
C THR A 142 -14.32 -3.86 7.76
N TYR A 143 -14.08 -5.16 7.65
CA TYR A 143 -13.18 -5.76 6.67
C TYR A 143 -11.75 -5.24 6.83
N TYR A 144 -11.10 -4.78 5.76
CA TYR A 144 -9.68 -4.43 5.77
C TYR A 144 -9.37 -3.10 6.46
N CYS A 145 -10.37 -2.25 6.70
CA CYS A 145 -10.17 -0.92 7.28
C CYS A 145 -9.14 -0.05 6.55
N ASP A 146 -8.86 -0.38 5.28
CA ASP A 146 -7.89 0.31 4.43
C ASP A 146 -8.61 0.73 3.14
N ASN A 147 -8.19 1.84 2.52
CA ASN A 147 -8.88 2.39 1.36
C ASN A 147 -8.31 1.86 0.02
N TYR A 148 -9.20 1.74 -0.95
CA TYR A 148 -8.87 1.35 -2.32
C TYR A 148 -9.28 2.46 -3.28
N TRP A 149 -8.28 3.03 -3.96
CA TRP A 149 -8.46 3.90 -5.13
C TRP A 149 -8.15 3.08 -6.37
N THR A 150 -9.18 2.73 -7.13
CA THR A 150 -9.06 1.89 -8.33
C THR A 150 -8.49 2.66 -9.53
N HIS A 151 -8.12 1.90 -10.56
CA HIS A 151 -7.68 2.38 -11.87
C HIS A 151 -8.65 3.34 -12.55
N ASP A 152 -8.08 4.19 -13.40
CA ASP A 152 -8.81 5.12 -14.25
C ASP A 152 -9.06 4.49 -15.62
N ILE A 153 -10.30 4.66 -16.10
CA ILE A 153 -10.77 4.02 -17.33
C ILE A 153 -9.98 4.55 -18.52
N GLY A 154 -9.46 3.65 -19.33
CA GLY A 154 -8.67 3.94 -20.53
C GLY A 154 -7.20 4.24 -20.25
N GLU A 155 -6.72 4.04 -19.02
CA GLU A 155 -5.33 4.28 -18.64
C GLU A 155 -4.53 2.98 -18.37
N GLU A 156 -3.21 3.11 -18.45
CA GLU A 156 -2.25 2.14 -17.94
C GLU A 156 -1.72 2.66 -16.60
N ASN A 157 -2.23 2.10 -15.51
CA ASN A 157 -1.91 2.60 -14.19
C ASN A 157 -0.90 1.74 -13.45
N ILE A 158 -0.01 2.43 -12.74
CA ILE A 158 0.89 1.85 -11.74
C ILE A 158 0.14 1.56 -10.44
N VAL A 159 0.69 0.66 -9.62
CA VAL A 159 0.15 0.32 -8.31
C VAL A 159 1.05 0.87 -7.21
N LEU A 160 0.44 1.59 -6.27
CA LEU A 160 1.07 2.10 -5.06
C LEU A 160 0.37 1.51 -3.84
N LEU A 161 1.14 1.22 -2.78
CA LEU A 161 0.64 0.58 -1.57
C LEU A 161 0.94 1.40 -0.31
N GLY A 162 0.14 1.18 0.73
CA GLY A 162 0.47 1.51 2.11
C GLY A 162 -0.03 2.86 2.63
N GLY A 163 -0.25 3.84 1.77
CA GLY A 163 -0.57 5.20 2.21
C GLY A 163 0.66 6.02 2.59
N HIS A 164 0.47 7.32 2.73
CA HIS A 164 1.49 8.26 3.16
C HIS A 164 1.17 8.89 4.52
N TRP A 165 2.06 9.78 4.96
CA TRP A 165 2.07 10.35 6.30
C TRP A 165 0.87 11.19 6.73
N ASP A 166 -0.06 11.55 5.84
CA ASP A 166 -1.27 12.34 6.14
C ASP A 166 -2.57 11.59 5.81
N ASP A 167 -2.48 10.32 5.42
CA ASP A 167 -3.65 9.52 5.07
C ASP A 167 -4.48 9.08 6.29
N GLY A 168 -3.89 9.14 7.49
CA GLY A 168 -4.55 8.78 8.73
C GLY A 168 -5.16 7.38 8.70
N VAL A 169 -6.47 7.29 8.88
CA VAL A 169 -7.19 6.01 9.02
C VAL A 169 -7.35 5.24 7.71
N VAL A 170 -7.09 5.84 6.54
CA VAL A 170 -7.27 5.14 5.26
C VAL A 170 -6.03 4.34 4.83
N ALA A 171 -4.88 4.62 5.42
CA ALA A 171 -3.61 3.92 5.21
C ALA A 171 -3.62 2.52 5.85
N GLY A 172 -2.69 1.66 5.44
CA GLY A 172 -2.57 0.31 6.01
C GLY A 172 -2.09 -0.72 5.00
N LEU A 173 -1.99 -1.97 5.43
CA LEU A 173 -1.39 -3.05 4.64
C LEU A 173 -2.14 -3.35 3.34
N ALA A 174 -3.46 -3.21 3.31
CA ALA A 174 -4.31 -3.38 2.12
C ALA A 174 -4.76 -2.03 1.53
N CYS A 175 -4.03 -0.94 1.81
CA CYS A 175 -4.27 0.35 1.21
C CYS A 175 -3.66 0.39 -0.20
N TRP A 176 -4.49 0.59 -1.23
CA TRP A 176 -4.08 0.49 -2.65
C TRP A 176 -4.48 1.74 -3.42
N VAL A 177 -3.53 2.33 -4.14
CA VAL A 177 -3.78 3.35 -5.16
C VAL A 177 -3.37 2.83 -6.52
N CYS A 178 -4.34 2.77 -7.42
CA CYS A 178 -4.21 2.26 -8.77
C CYS A 178 -4.60 3.30 -9.83
N GLY A 179 -4.86 4.56 -9.48
CA GLY A 179 -5.31 5.61 -10.41
C GLY A 179 -4.20 6.55 -10.89
N ASN A 180 -2.95 6.10 -10.89
CA ASN A 180 -1.81 6.93 -11.30
C ASN A 180 -1.16 6.33 -12.55
N VAL A 181 -0.79 7.17 -13.52
CA VAL A 181 0.06 6.77 -14.65
C VAL A 181 1.55 6.80 -14.26
N SER A 182 2.40 6.15 -15.05
CA SER A 182 3.85 6.06 -14.79
C SER A 182 4.58 7.42 -14.81
N SER A 183 4.03 8.43 -15.48
CA SER A 183 4.57 9.79 -15.48
C SER A 183 4.17 10.61 -14.26
N ASN A 184 3.32 10.08 -13.37
CA ASN A 184 2.89 10.80 -12.18
C ASN A 184 4.07 11.01 -11.24
N LEU A 185 4.21 12.24 -10.75
CA LEU A 185 5.33 12.66 -9.93
C LEU A 185 4.79 13.39 -8.72
N TRP A 186 4.94 12.78 -7.55
CA TRP A 186 4.42 13.30 -6.30
C TRP A 186 5.41 13.06 -5.18
N TRP A 187 5.52 14.02 -4.28
CA TRP A 187 6.53 14.04 -3.22
C TRP A 187 6.37 12.92 -2.19
N ALA A 188 5.18 12.32 -2.09
CA ALA A 188 4.88 11.19 -1.20
C ALA A 188 4.99 9.83 -1.89
N ILE A 189 5.54 9.76 -3.10
CA ILE A 189 5.72 8.48 -3.80
C ILE A 189 7.20 8.11 -3.74
N GLY A 190 7.48 6.89 -3.31
CA GLY A 190 8.81 6.31 -3.30
C GLY A 190 8.77 4.82 -3.52
N ALA A 191 9.90 4.17 -3.25
CA ALA A 191 10.06 2.74 -3.43
C ALA A 191 10.99 2.18 -2.37
N ARG A 192 10.86 0.88 -2.15
CA ARG A 192 11.74 0.07 -1.32
C ARG A 192 12.54 -0.88 -2.20
N LEU A 193 13.80 -1.08 -1.84
CA LEU A 193 14.64 -2.07 -2.51
C LEU A 193 14.21 -3.49 -2.08
N SER A 194 13.95 -4.35 -3.06
CA SER A 194 13.75 -5.78 -2.89
C SER A 194 14.98 -6.57 -3.38
N TYR A 195 15.14 -7.81 -2.90
CA TYR A 195 16.17 -8.76 -3.35
C TYR A 195 15.55 -10.10 -3.72
#